data_AF-A0A9X3USM6-F1
#
_entry.id   AF-A0A9X3USM6-F1
#
_cell.length_a   1.000
_cell.length_b   1.000
_cell.length_c   1.000
_cell.angle_alpha   90.00
_cell.angle_beta   90.00
_cell.angle_gamma   90.00
#
_symmetry.space_group_name_H-M   'P 1'
#
loop_
_entity.id
_entity.type
_entity.pdbx_description
1 polymer ?
#
loop_
_entity_poly.entity_id
_entity_poly.type
_entity_poly.pdbx_seq_one_letter_code
_entity_poly.pdbx_strand_id
1 'polypeptide(L)'
;MKHVKRNQPAIPNVPASLPPDVRAFLEAVRTSLQTFQGGRNPNAAQDRAVTFADLKNGRVQLNQTNVIQALTGEGPKGSDGMPHGKAPKKLPGLFDAPVDTPKIPGDFNVSVGVTNVVLTWAQPKYRGHSYTEIFRQRTELNANGDPVDVPSFDAAQHIHAHATGSVYSDKVEPKTGYYYWIRHINAKGQAGPISSDTGLFIKVNASIRDQMIREGVSPVTTVPTTPTTYVADIVFVNDIKQMMSWDGTKYTFELPDGSVTATKIAAGVIGAEHLLAGAVTAEKLAAGAITAESINVDKLSALSTNLGDITGGSLNINNRFIVRSDGTAEMRSSTQNIGLVIDNDRVAVYDDAGRLRVEIGLLSYDIGGSSGG
;
A
#
# COMPACT_ATOMS: atom_id res chain seq x y z
N MET A 1 -8.04 -57.03 47.25
CA MET A 1 -7.20 -55.83 47.06
C MET A 1 -6.65 -55.41 48.42
N LYS A 2 -5.33 -55.46 48.63
CA LYS A 2 -4.71 -54.87 49.82
C LYS A 2 -4.91 -53.35 49.73
N HIS A 3 -5.71 -52.77 50.62
CA HIS A 3 -5.77 -51.32 50.78
C HIS A 3 -4.40 -50.84 51.23
N VAL A 4 -3.63 -50.29 50.29
CA VAL A 4 -2.45 -49.50 50.64
C VAL A 4 -2.99 -48.27 51.37
N LYS A 5 -2.91 -48.27 52.71
CA LYS A 5 -3.10 -47.05 53.50
C LYS A 5 -1.98 -46.09 53.10
N ARG A 6 -2.26 -45.22 52.12
CA ARG A 6 -1.39 -44.09 51.81
C ARG A 6 -1.48 -43.13 53.00
N ASN A 7 -0.46 -43.10 53.84
CA ASN A 7 -0.24 -41.99 54.78
C ASN A 7 0.10 -40.74 53.94
N GLN A 8 -0.93 -40.09 53.38
CA GLN A 8 -0.78 -38.76 52.79
C GLN A 8 -0.80 -37.73 53.94
N PRO A 9 0.21 -36.84 54.03
CA PRO A 9 0.23 -35.80 55.05
C PRO A 9 -0.97 -34.87 54.88
N ALA A 10 -1.69 -34.58 55.96
CA ALA A 10 -2.86 -33.72 55.93
C ALA A 10 -2.45 -32.28 55.57
N ILE A 11 -3.07 -31.70 54.53
CA ILE A 11 -2.85 -30.31 54.17
C ILE A 11 -3.37 -29.41 55.31
N PRO A 12 -2.54 -28.54 55.90
CA PRO A 12 -2.92 -27.69 57.04
C PRO A 12 -4.13 -26.81 56.76
N ASN A 13 -4.89 -26.44 57.81
CA ASN A 13 -5.93 -25.41 57.71
C ASN A 13 -5.28 -24.02 57.57
N VAL A 14 -5.91 -23.12 56.80
CA VAL A 14 -5.47 -21.73 56.71
C VAL A 14 -5.83 -21.01 58.03
N PRO A 15 -4.87 -20.36 58.73
CA PRO A 15 -5.14 -19.68 59.99
C PRO A 15 -6.16 -18.54 59.83
N ALA A 16 -7.09 -18.43 60.79
CA ALA A 16 -8.12 -17.38 60.78
C ALA A 16 -7.56 -15.97 61.07
N SER A 17 -6.33 -15.87 61.57
CA SER A 17 -5.65 -14.62 61.93
C SER A 17 -5.02 -13.87 60.74
N LEU A 18 -5.11 -14.41 59.52
CA LEU A 18 -4.52 -13.80 58.33
C LEU A 18 -5.45 -12.75 57.70
N PRO A 19 -4.89 -11.71 57.03
CA PRO A 19 -5.67 -10.74 56.27
C PRO A 19 -6.59 -11.41 55.22
N PRO A 20 -7.79 -10.85 54.92
CA PRO A 20 -8.80 -11.49 54.06
C PRO A 20 -8.27 -11.94 52.69
N ASP A 21 -7.46 -11.11 52.03
CA ASP A 21 -6.95 -11.38 50.68
C ASP A 21 -5.93 -12.51 50.68
N VAL A 22 -5.03 -12.53 51.67
CA VAL A 22 -4.03 -13.58 51.87
C VAL A 22 -4.73 -14.91 52.21
N ARG A 23 -5.79 -14.84 53.02
CA ARG A 23 -6.59 -16.01 53.38
C ARG A 23 -7.32 -16.59 52.17
N ALA A 24 -7.92 -15.77 51.33
CA ALA A 24 -8.61 -16.21 50.11
C ALA A 24 -7.65 -16.89 49.14
N PHE A 25 -6.46 -16.33 48.94
CA PHE A 25 -5.41 -16.93 48.12
C PHE A 25 -4.96 -18.29 48.66
N LEU A 26 -4.66 -18.37 49.96
CA LEU A 26 -4.21 -19.62 50.59
C LEU A 26 -5.30 -20.70 50.60
N GLU A 27 -6.57 -20.33 50.75
CA GLU A 27 -7.68 -21.28 50.64
C GLU A 27 -7.86 -21.77 49.18
N ALA A 28 -7.64 -20.93 48.19
CA ALA A 28 -7.66 -21.34 46.77
C ALA A 28 -6.51 -22.30 46.44
N VAL A 29 -5.30 -22.01 46.90
CA VAL A 29 -4.12 -22.89 46.75
C VAL A 29 -4.36 -24.24 47.42
N ARG A 30 -4.90 -24.20 48.65
CA ARG A 30 -5.26 -25.40 49.41
C ARG A 30 -6.31 -26.23 48.69
N THR A 31 -7.37 -25.60 48.17
CA THR A 31 -8.44 -26.28 47.43
C THR A 31 -7.91 -26.93 46.15
N SER A 32 -7.04 -26.23 45.42
CA SER A 32 -6.35 -26.78 44.24
C SER A 32 -5.51 -28.01 44.61
N LEU A 33 -4.68 -27.92 45.65
CA LEU A 33 -3.86 -29.04 46.13
C LEU A 33 -4.70 -30.22 46.61
N GLN A 34 -5.82 -29.98 47.28
CA GLN A 34 -6.76 -31.02 47.68
C GLN A 34 -7.42 -31.70 46.48
N THR A 35 -7.76 -30.93 45.44
CA THR A 35 -8.33 -31.46 44.20
C THR A 35 -7.31 -32.31 43.44
N PHE A 36 -6.05 -31.85 43.36
CA PHE A 36 -4.96 -32.62 42.77
C PHE A 36 -4.68 -33.93 43.50
N GLN A 37 -4.80 -33.95 44.84
CA GLN A 37 -4.55 -35.16 45.64
C GLN A 37 -5.76 -36.10 45.74
N GLY A 38 -6.95 -35.66 45.28
CA GLY A 38 -8.22 -36.37 45.44
C GLY A 38 -8.72 -36.26 46.88
N GLY A 39 -9.43 -35.18 47.22
CA GLY A 39 -9.71 -34.72 48.59
C GLY A 39 -10.40 -35.72 49.54
N ARG A 40 -10.73 -35.26 50.77
CA ARG A 40 -11.21 -36.04 51.94
C ARG A 40 -12.55 -36.78 51.78
N ASN A 41 -13.10 -36.89 50.57
CA ASN A 41 -14.32 -37.62 50.25
C ASN A 41 -14.01 -39.14 50.18
N PRO A 42 -14.89 -40.06 50.66
CA PRO A 42 -14.75 -41.50 50.40
C PRO A 42 -14.46 -41.89 48.92
N ASN A 43 -14.78 -41.02 47.96
CA ASN A 43 -14.47 -41.20 46.52
C ASN A 43 -13.15 -40.55 46.06
N ALA A 44 -12.26 -40.16 46.99
CA ALA A 44 -10.95 -39.54 46.76
C ALA A 44 -10.13 -40.10 45.58
N ALA A 45 -10.17 -41.43 45.38
CA ALA A 45 -9.44 -42.09 44.31
C ALA A 45 -9.99 -41.79 42.90
N GLN A 46 -11.27 -41.42 42.80
CA GLN A 46 -11.98 -41.09 41.55
C GLN A 46 -11.88 -39.59 41.21
N ASP A 47 -11.84 -38.73 42.23
CA ASP A 47 -11.87 -37.26 42.05
C ASP A 47 -10.47 -36.63 41.89
N ARG A 48 -9.39 -37.43 41.87
CA ARG A 48 -8.03 -36.92 41.71
C ARG A 48 -7.76 -36.49 40.26
N ALA A 49 -6.97 -35.44 40.09
CA ALA A 49 -6.49 -35.04 38.76
C ALA A 49 -5.64 -36.16 38.10
N VAL A 50 -5.82 -36.35 36.80
CA VAL A 50 -5.04 -37.29 35.98
C VAL A 50 -3.80 -36.58 35.43
N THR A 51 -2.61 -37.14 35.66
CA THR A 51 -1.38 -36.64 35.03
C THR A 51 -1.06 -37.38 33.73
N PHE A 52 -0.28 -36.76 32.84
CA PHE A 52 0.21 -37.43 31.63
C PHE A 52 1.06 -38.68 31.95
N ALA A 53 1.81 -38.64 33.06
CA ALA A 53 2.55 -39.80 33.56
C ALA A 53 1.63 -40.92 34.04
N ASP A 54 0.45 -40.60 34.61
CA ASP A 54 -0.55 -41.61 34.96
C ASP A 54 -1.17 -42.26 33.73
N LEU A 55 -1.34 -41.52 32.63
CA LEU A 55 -1.79 -42.05 31.35
C LEU A 55 -0.70 -42.95 30.72
N LYS A 56 0.54 -42.46 30.65
CA LYS A 56 1.68 -43.19 30.05
C LYS A 56 2.01 -44.48 30.81
N ASN A 57 1.89 -44.46 32.13
CA ASN A 57 2.21 -45.62 32.98
C ASN A 57 0.99 -46.50 33.30
N GLY A 58 -0.14 -46.31 32.60
CA GLY A 58 -1.34 -47.15 32.74
C GLY A 58 -1.99 -47.12 34.14
N ARG A 59 -1.78 -46.03 34.89
CA ARG A 59 -2.39 -45.83 36.22
C ARG A 59 -3.83 -45.35 36.13
N VAL A 60 -4.22 -44.81 34.98
CA VAL A 60 -5.63 -44.64 34.60
C VAL A 60 -6.05 -45.90 33.86
N GLN A 61 -6.73 -46.80 34.57
CA GLN A 61 -7.35 -47.96 33.97
C GLN A 61 -8.82 -47.63 33.71
N LEU A 62 -9.19 -47.45 32.45
CA LEU A 62 -10.59 -47.55 32.06
C LEU A 62 -11.01 -49.00 32.34
N ASN A 63 -11.98 -49.20 33.23
CA ASN A 63 -12.44 -50.54 33.56
C ASN A 63 -12.88 -51.24 32.26
N GLN A 64 -12.14 -52.28 31.85
CA GLN A 64 -12.39 -53.01 30.61
C GLN A 64 -13.84 -53.48 30.53
N THR A 65 -14.45 -53.81 31.66
CA THR A 65 -15.86 -54.19 31.73
C THR A 65 -16.76 -53.08 31.22
N ASN A 66 -16.56 -51.83 31.66
CA ASN A 66 -17.43 -50.69 31.31
C ASN A 66 -17.23 -50.23 29.86
N VAL A 67 -15.99 -50.30 29.34
CA VAL A 67 -15.69 -49.95 27.94
C VAL A 67 -16.27 -50.99 26.99
N ILE A 68 -16.17 -52.28 27.33
CA ILE A 68 -16.81 -53.37 26.57
C ILE A 68 -18.33 -53.22 26.66
N GLN A 69 -18.88 -52.95 27.85
CA GLN A 69 -20.32 -52.72 28.07
C GLN A 69 -20.89 -51.58 27.23
N ALA A 70 -20.16 -50.46 27.12
CA ALA A 70 -20.56 -49.30 26.34
C ALA A 70 -20.49 -49.55 24.82
N LEU A 71 -19.57 -50.40 24.37
CA LEU A 71 -19.41 -50.76 22.95
C LEU A 71 -20.34 -51.92 22.52
N THR A 72 -20.76 -52.79 23.44
CA THR A 72 -21.61 -53.97 23.15
C THR A 72 -23.05 -53.84 23.65
N GLY A 73 -23.39 -52.83 24.45
CA GLY A 73 -24.75 -52.50 24.87
C GLY A 73 -25.36 -53.35 25.99
N GLU A 74 -24.61 -54.21 26.69
CA GLU A 74 -25.19 -55.14 27.69
C GLU A 74 -24.93 -54.73 29.14
N GLY A 75 -25.93 -54.13 29.81
CA GLY A 75 -25.89 -53.73 31.22
C GLY A 75 -25.68 -54.88 32.24
N PRO A 76 -25.53 -54.57 33.55
CA PRO A 76 -25.23 -55.56 34.58
C PRO A 76 -26.37 -56.58 34.77
N LYS A 77 -26.00 -57.84 35.04
CA LYS A 77 -26.89 -59.00 35.18
C LYS A 77 -28.06 -58.78 36.13
N GLY A 78 -29.29 -58.95 35.64
CA GLY A 78 -30.47 -59.23 36.47
C GLY A 78 -30.44 -60.66 37.02
N SER A 79 -31.15 -60.90 38.12
CA SER A 79 -31.17 -62.14 38.91
C SER A 79 -31.90 -63.34 38.27
N ASP A 80 -32.19 -63.29 36.98
CA ASP A 80 -33.35 -64.00 36.43
C ASP A 80 -33.03 -65.41 35.91
N GLY A 81 -31.85 -65.96 36.25
CA GLY A 81 -31.53 -67.37 36.08
C GLY A 81 -31.54 -67.91 34.64
N MET A 82 -31.69 -67.07 33.61
CA MET A 82 -31.65 -67.49 32.22
C MET A 82 -30.21 -67.72 31.73
N PRO A 83 -29.99 -68.69 30.82
CA PRO A 83 -28.65 -69.01 30.32
C PRO A 83 -28.17 -67.89 29.38
N HIS A 84 -27.42 -66.94 29.93
CA HIS A 84 -26.71 -65.96 29.13
C HIS A 84 -25.40 -66.56 28.59
N GLY A 85 -25.11 -66.28 27.32
CA GLY A 85 -23.94 -66.76 26.60
C GLY A 85 -22.63 -66.51 27.36
N LYS A 86 -21.65 -67.39 27.14
CA LYS A 86 -20.33 -67.33 27.76
C LYS A 86 -19.76 -65.92 27.65
N ALA A 87 -19.26 -65.37 28.75
CA ALA A 87 -18.56 -64.08 28.79
C ALA A 87 -17.60 -63.97 27.58
N PRO A 88 -17.59 -62.85 26.84
CA PRO A 88 -16.69 -62.72 25.71
C PRO A 88 -15.27 -62.91 26.21
N LYS A 89 -14.54 -63.84 25.57
CA LYS A 89 -13.09 -64.00 25.77
C LYS A 89 -12.49 -62.60 25.60
N LYS A 90 -11.62 -62.16 26.54
CA LYS A 90 -10.75 -61.00 26.35
C LYS A 90 -10.32 -60.99 24.89
N LEU A 91 -10.73 -59.99 24.10
CA LEU A 91 -10.22 -59.82 22.75
C LEU A 91 -8.72 -59.55 22.90
N PRO A 92 -7.83 -60.51 22.56
CA PRO A 92 -6.41 -60.25 22.57
C PRO A 92 -6.15 -59.23 21.47
N GLY A 93 -5.48 -58.12 21.78
CA GLY A 93 -5.01 -57.18 20.77
C GLY A 93 -5.95 -56.04 20.38
N LEU A 94 -6.78 -55.51 21.29
CA LEU A 94 -7.52 -54.25 21.04
C LEU A 94 -6.60 -53.07 20.64
N PHE A 95 -5.30 -53.16 20.98
CA PHE A 95 -4.25 -52.23 20.58
C PHE A 95 -3.13 -52.89 19.73
N ASP A 96 -3.22 -54.20 19.45
CA ASP A 96 -2.29 -54.95 18.59
C ASP A 96 -2.95 -55.26 17.24
N ALA A 97 -3.66 -54.27 16.68
CA ALA A 97 -4.17 -54.40 15.33
C ALA A 97 -2.99 -54.72 14.37
N PRO A 98 -3.14 -55.69 13.45
CA PRO A 98 -2.10 -55.97 12.47
C PRO A 98 -1.77 -54.68 11.70
N VAL A 99 -0.54 -54.20 11.89
CA VAL A 99 0.02 -53.08 11.12
C VAL A 99 0.75 -53.69 9.93
N ASP A 100 0.32 -53.34 8.74
CA ASP A 100 0.88 -53.85 7.50
C ASP A 100 2.14 -53.07 7.11
N THR A 101 3.01 -53.69 6.32
CA THR A 101 4.12 -53.00 5.67
C THR A 101 3.55 -51.99 4.66
N PRO A 102 4.00 -50.72 4.67
CA PRO A 102 3.54 -49.74 3.71
C PRO A 102 3.82 -50.17 2.26
N LYS A 103 2.86 -49.92 1.38
CA LYS A 103 2.97 -50.18 -0.07
C LYS A 103 3.51 -48.94 -0.79
N ILE A 104 3.96 -49.11 -2.03
CA ILE A 104 4.33 -48.00 -2.90
C ILE A 104 3.14 -47.00 -3.01
N PRO A 105 3.38 -45.69 -2.88
CA PRO A 105 2.33 -44.70 -3.08
C PRO A 105 1.72 -44.75 -4.48
N GLY A 106 0.40 -44.81 -4.58
CA GLY A 106 -0.34 -44.83 -5.85
C GLY A 106 -0.74 -43.43 -6.31
N ASP A 107 -0.96 -43.26 -7.61
CA ASP A 107 -1.46 -42.04 -8.25
C ASP A 107 -0.73 -40.75 -7.82
N PHE A 108 0.58 -40.83 -7.64
CA PHE A 108 1.38 -39.68 -7.25
C PHE A 108 1.47 -38.67 -8.40
N ASN A 109 0.97 -37.46 -8.17
CA ASN A 109 0.94 -36.38 -9.14
C ASN A 109 1.39 -35.06 -8.49
N VAL A 110 2.03 -34.22 -9.30
CA VAL A 110 2.61 -32.94 -8.92
C VAL A 110 2.09 -31.88 -9.89
N SER A 111 1.44 -30.84 -9.37
CA SER A 111 0.87 -29.74 -10.15
C SER A 111 1.44 -28.39 -9.72
N VAL A 112 1.74 -27.52 -10.68
CA VAL A 112 2.33 -26.20 -10.44
C VAL A 112 1.26 -25.13 -10.31
N GLY A 113 1.27 -24.43 -9.20
CA GLY A 113 0.64 -23.11 -9.05
C GLY A 113 1.67 -21.98 -9.23
N VAL A 114 1.24 -20.73 -9.05
CA VAL A 114 2.10 -19.55 -9.28
C VAL A 114 3.27 -19.45 -8.28
N THR A 115 3.03 -19.82 -7.02
CA THR A 115 4.03 -19.73 -5.92
C THR A 115 4.23 -21.04 -5.16
N ASN A 116 3.40 -22.04 -5.45
CA ASN A 116 3.40 -23.30 -4.74
C ASN A 116 3.25 -24.46 -5.73
N VAL A 117 3.76 -25.62 -5.35
CA VAL A 117 3.52 -26.88 -6.03
C VAL A 117 2.62 -27.73 -5.15
N VAL A 118 1.55 -28.27 -5.72
CA VAL A 118 0.61 -29.16 -5.02
C VAL A 118 0.92 -30.60 -5.40
N LEU A 119 1.18 -31.42 -4.39
CA LEU A 119 1.42 -32.84 -4.49
C LEU A 119 0.16 -33.58 -4.06
N THR A 120 -0.26 -34.57 -4.84
CA THR A 120 -1.43 -35.41 -4.55
C THR A 120 -1.08 -36.88 -4.75
N TRP A 121 -1.69 -37.76 -3.96
CA TRP A 121 -1.53 -39.21 -4.09
C TRP A 121 -2.77 -39.95 -3.61
N ALA A 122 -2.94 -41.20 -4.06
CA ALA A 122 -4.04 -42.05 -3.65
C ALA A 122 -4.01 -42.33 -2.14
N GLN A 123 -5.19 -42.51 -1.54
CA GLN A 123 -5.29 -42.89 -0.13
C GLN A 123 -4.56 -44.22 0.13
N PRO A 124 -3.69 -44.31 1.16
CA PRO A 124 -2.93 -45.52 1.45
C PRO A 124 -3.83 -46.74 1.71
N LYS A 125 -3.70 -47.78 0.88
CA LYS A 125 -4.49 -49.03 0.98
C LYS A 125 -3.76 -50.12 1.78
N TYR A 126 -3.44 -49.81 3.04
CA TYR A 126 -2.87 -50.76 4.01
C TYR A 126 -3.20 -50.34 5.46
N ARG A 127 -3.17 -51.28 6.41
CA ARG A 127 -3.55 -51.00 7.81
C ARG A 127 -2.43 -50.32 8.59
N GLY A 128 -2.80 -49.32 9.38
CA GLY A 128 -1.89 -48.62 10.28
C GLY A 128 -0.98 -47.61 9.57
N HIS A 129 -1.46 -46.88 8.56
CA HIS A 129 -0.77 -45.71 8.03
C HIS A 129 -0.59 -44.64 9.14
N SER A 130 0.59 -44.01 9.20
CA SER A 130 0.89 -42.93 10.14
C SER A 130 0.97 -41.59 9.40
N TYR A 131 1.90 -41.49 8.46
CA TYR A 131 2.08 -40.32 7.60
C TYR A 131 2.82 -40.70 6.32
N THR A 132 2.80 -39.81 5.34
CA THR A 132 3.60 -39.88 4.12
C THR A 132 4.75 -38.89 4.24
N GLU A 133 5.97 -39.34 3.94
CA GLU A 133 7.15 -38.50 3.82
C GLU A 133 7.28 -37.98 2.40
N ILE A 134 7.59 -36.70 2.29
CA ILE A 134 7.80 -35.99 1.03
C ILE A 134 9.26 -35.56 0.96
N PHE A 135 9.89 -35.84 -0.17
CA PHE A 135 11.26 -35.49 -0.49
C PHE A 135 11.26 -34.56 -1.70
N ARG A 136 12.16 -33.59 -1.70
CA ARG A 136 12.33 -32.63 -2.78
C ARG A 136 13.80 -32.39 -3.07
N GLN A 137 14.13 -32.37 -4.36
CA GLN A 137 15.45 -31.96 -4.84
C GLN A 137 15.30 -30.84 -5.88
N ARG A 138 16.06 -29.76 -5.72
CA ARG A 138 16.18 -28.70 -6.72
C ARG A 138 17.15 -29.15 -7.82
N THR A 139 16.83 -28.81 -9.07
CA THR A 139 17.71 -28.98 -10.23
C THR A 139 17.78 -27.67 -11.03
N GLU A 140 18.95 -27.40 -11.60
CA GLU A 140 19.12 -26.30 -12.55
C GLU A 140 18.51 -26.68 -13.90
N LEU A 141 18.03 -25.68 -14.65
CA LEU A 141 17.43 -25.88 -15.97
C LEU A 141 18.37 -25.36 -17.06
N ASN A 142 18.51 -26.12 -18.15
CA ASN A 142 19.25 -25.67 -19.32
C ASN A 142 18.44 -24.60 -20.11
N ALA A 143 19.01 -24.08 -21.21
CA ALA A 143 18.36 -23.08 -22.05
C ALA A 143 17.02 -23.55 -22.66
N ASN A 144 16.85 -24.87 -22.84
CA ASN A 144 15.63 -25.48 -23.36
C ASN A 144 14.58 -25.72 -22.24
N GLY A 145 14.97 -25.51 -20.97
CA GLY A 145 14.12 -25.72 -19.81
C GLY A 145 14.11 -27.15 -19.30
N ASP A 146 15.02 -27.99 -19.78
CA ASP A 146 15.19 -29.37 -19.32
C ASP A 146 16.12 -29.40 -18.09
N PRO A 147 15.94 -30.35 -17.17
CA PRO A 147 16.80 -30.51 -16.01
C PRO A 147 18.24 -30.86 -16.43
N VAL A 148 19.22 -30.16 -15.86
CA VAL A 148 20.65 -30.38 -16.15
C VAL A 148 21.15 -31.69 -15.54
N ASP A 149 20.75 -31.95 -14.29
CA ASP A 149 21.11 -33.17 -13.55
C ASP A 149 19.85 -33.87 -13.04
N VAL A 150 19.69 -35.15 -13.40
CA VAL A 150 18.63 -36.02 -12.87
C VAL A 150 19.15 -36.69 -11.60
N PRO A 151 18.59 -36.38 -10.43
CA PRO A 151 19.05 -36.95 -9.16
C PRO A 151 18.59 -38.40 -8.98
N SER A 152 19.39 -39.19 -8.26
CA SER A 152 18.92 -40.43 -7.61
C SER A 152 18.47 -40.14 -6.19
N PHE A 153 17.54 -40.96 -5.67
CA PHE A 153 17.02 -40.80 -4.31
C PHE A 153 18.13 -40.84 -3.24
N ASP A 154 19.18 -41.64 -3.44
CA ASP A 154 20.30 -41.78 -2.49
C ASP A 154 21.16 -40.50 -2.34
N ALA A 155 21.09 -39.59 -3.32
CA ALA A 155 21.74 -38.29 -3.28
C ALA A 155 20.80 -37.16 -2.80
N ALA A 156 19.50 -37.42 -2.68
CA ALA A 156 18.49 -36.42 -2.38
C ALA A 156 18.35 -36.20 -0.87
N GLN A 157 18.91 -35.10 -0.36
CA GLN A 157 18.95 -34.82 1.08
C GLN A 157 17.78 -34.00 1.65
N HIS A 158 16.77 -33.58 0.88
CA HIS A 158 16.00 -32.42 1.30
C HIS A 158 14.48 -32.51 1.47
N ILE A 159 14.08 -31.71 2.47
CA ILE A 159 12.80 -31.31 3.08
C ILE A 159 12.03 -32.29 3.96
N HIS A 160 12.19 -33.62 3.85
CA HIS A 160 11.55 -34.64 4.72
C HIS A 160 10.23 -34.17 5.38
N ALA A 161 9.30 -33.66 4.57
CA ALA A 161 8.07 -33.11 5.11
C ALA A 161 7.10 -34.26 5.38
N HIS A 162 6.19 -34.08 6.34
CA HIS A 162 5.24 -35.13 6.74
C HIS A 162 3.82 -34.67 6.46
N ALA A 163 3.04 -35.51 5.77
CA ALA A 163 1.62 -35.29 5.55
C ALA A 163 0.81 -36.48 6.08
N THR A 164 -0.18 -36.21 6.92
CA THR A 164 -1.15 -37.22 7.39
C THR A 164 -2.31 -37.42 6.40
N GLY A 165 -2.53 -36.46 5.49
CA GLY A 165 -3.51 -36.53 4.40
C GLY A 165 -2.90 -36.99 3.07
N SER A 166 -3.70 -36.95 2.00
CA SER A 166 -3.32 -37.33 0.62
C SER A 166 -2.93 -36.15 -0.27
N VAL A 167 -2.59 -35.01 0.34
CA VAL A 167 -2.21 -33.77 -0.35
C VAL A 167 -1.15 -33.03 0.46
N TYR A 168 -0.20 -32.39 -0.23
CA TYR A 168 0.80 -31.51 0.36
C TYR A 168 1.03 -30.30 -0.55
N SER A 169 1.17 -29.12 0.03
CA SER A 169 1.49 -27.89 -0.71
C SER A 169 2.88 -27.43 -0.34
N ASP A 170 3.76 -27.34 -1.32
CA ASP A 170 5.14 -26.91 -1.16
C ASP A 170 5.35 -25.51 -1.74
N LYS A 171 6.08 -24.66 -1.02
CA LYS A 171 6.43 -23.32 -1.50
C LYS A 171 7.72 -23.41 -2.31
N VAL A 172 7.70 -22.84 -3.52
CA VAL A 172 8.78 -23.01 -4.50
C VAL A 172 9.27 -21.68 -5.06
N GLU A 173 10.50 -21.67 -5.57
CA GLU A 173 11.07 -20.54 -6.27
C GLU A 173 10.65 -20.52 -7.76
N PRO A 174 10.36 -19.34 -8.34
CA PRO A 174 10.11 -19.21 -9.78
C PRO A 174 11.32 -19.66 -10.63
N LYS A 175 11.07 -20.02 -11.90
CA LYS A 175 12.10 -20.44 -12.89
C LYS A 175 12.99 -21.61 -12.44
N THR A 176 12.56 -22.40 -11.46
CA THR A 176 13.35 -23.47 -10.87
C THR A 176 12.74 -24.83 -11.19
N GLY A 177 13.58 -25.84 -11.40
CA GLY A 177 13.17 -27.23 -11.55
C GLY A 177 13.19 -27.96 -10.22
N TYR A 178 12.22 -28.82 -9.97
CA TYR A 178 12.19 -29.69 -8.80
C TYR A 178 11.83 -31.12 -9.17
N TYR A 179 12.42 -32.06 -8.43
CA TYR A 179 12.01 -33.45 -8.38
C TYR A 179 11.36 -33.75 -7.04
N TYR A 180 10.26 -34.50 -7.07
CA TYR A 180 9.57 -34.94 -5.86
C TYR A 180 9.47 -36.46 -5.76
N TRP A 181 9.59 -36.95 -4.52
CA TRP A 181 9.32 -38.33 -4.16
C TRP A 181 8.44 -38.37 -2.93
N ILE A 182 7.67 -39.45 -2.81
CA ILE A 182 6.94 -39.76 -1.59
C ILE A 182 7.17 -41.20 -1.16
N ARG A 183 7.12 -41.46 0.15
CA ARG A 183 7.02 -42.82 0.70
C ARG A 183 6.10 -42.83 1.91
N HIS A 184 5.42 -43.95 2.15
CA HIS A 184 4.52 -44.07 3.28
C HIS A 184 5.21 -44.67 4.51
N ILE A 185 4.85 -44.17 5.70
CA ILE A 185 5.29 -44.68 7.00
C ILE A 185 4.10 -45.28 7.75
N ASN A 186 4.27 -46.44 8.37
CA ASN A 186 3.22 -47.04 9.22
C ASN A 186 3.35 -46.63 10.70
N ALA A 187 2.37 -47.01 11.52
CA ALA A 187 2.30 -46.72 12.95
C ALA A 187 3.43 -47.37 13.76
N LYS A 188 4.18 -48.31 13.17
CA LYS A 188 5.38 -48.93 13.76
C LYS A 188 6.68 -48.22 13.33
N GLY A 189 6.59 -47.14 12.55
CA GLY A 189 7.75 -46.41 12.02
C GLY A 189 8.47 -47.12 10.88
N GLN A 190 7.87 -48.16 10.28
CA GLN A 190 8.46 -48.83 9.12
C GLN A 190 8.17 -48.03 7.86
N ALA A 191 9.19 -47.82 7.04
CA ALA A 191 9.09 -47.14 5.76
C ALA A 191 8.76 -48.11 4.62
N GLY A 192 7.90 -47.68 3.70
CA GLY A 192 7.64 -48.38 2.45
C GLY A 192 8.56 -47.95 1.31
N PRO A 193 8.36 -48.54 0.12
CA PRO A 193 9.03 -48.13 -1.11
C PRO A 193 8.74 -46.67 -1.46
N ILE A 194 9.71 -46.02 -2.13
CA ILE A 194 9.54 -44.68 -2.72
C ILE A 194 8.67 -44.75 -3.98
N SER A 195 8.04 -43.63 -4.35
CA SER A 195 7.15 -43.53 -5.51
C SER A 195 7.82 -43.77 -6.87
N SER A 196 9.12 -43.50 -7.00
CA SER A 196 9.91 -43.65 -8.23
C SER A 196 11.41 -43.57 -7.91
N ASP A 197 12.28 -44.20 -8.70
CA ASP A 197 13.73 -44.11 -8.49
C ASP A 197 14.32 -42.74 -8.87
N THR A 198 13.73 -42.07 -9.87
CA THR A 198 14.18 -40.76 -10.39
C THR A 198 13.33 -39.59 -9.89
N GLY A 199 12.14 -39.87 -9.37
CA GLY A 199 11.20 -38.84 -8.92
C GLY A 199 10.42 -38.20 -10.07
N LEU A 200 9.39 -37.43 -9.70
CA LEU A 200 8.55 -36.71 -10.67
C LEU A 200 9.10 -35.29 -10.86
N PHE A 201 9.54 -34.98 -12.07
CA PHE A 201 10.06 -33.66 -12.44
C PHE A 201 8.93 -32.66 -12.67
N ILE A 202 9.13 -31.44 -12.18
CA ILE A 202 8.27 -30.32 -12.49
C ILE A 202 9.07 -29.03 -12.64
N LYS A 203 8.65 -28.19 -13.59
CA LYS A 203 9.21 -26.87 -13.84
C LYS A 203 8.26 -25.80 -13.33
N VAL A 204 8.76 -24.93 -12.45
CA VAL A 204 8.02 -23.75 -12.00
C VAL A 204 8.15 -22.65 -13.05
N ASN A 205 7.01 -22.10 -13.47
CA ASN A 205 6.97 -21.01 -14.44
C ASN A 205 7.61 -19.72 -13.89
N ALA A 206 7.83 -18.77 -14.80
CA ALA A 206 8.40 -17.47 -14.47
C ALA A 206 7.47 -16.70 -13.50
N SER A 207 8.04 -15.87 -12.62
CA SER A 207 7.27 -15.04 -11.68
C SER A 207 6.34 -14.10 -12.45
N ILE A 208 5.27 -13.62 -11.83
CA ILE A 208 4.41 -12.55 -12.41
C ILE A 208 5.28 -11.37 -12.86
N ARG A 209 6.32 -10.99 -12.10
CA ARG A 209 7.26 -9.93 -12.49
C ARG A 209 8.04 -10.25 -13.76
N ASP A 210 8.49 -11.50 -13.90
CA ASP A 210 9.20 -11.95 -15.10
C ASP A 210 8.28 -12.02 -16.32
N GLN A 211 7.01 -12.38 -16.11
CA GLN A 211 6.00 -12.38 -17.15
C GLN A 211 5.68 -10.95 -17.60
N MET A 212 5.54 -10.00 -16.67
CA MET A 212 5.36 -8.58 -16.99
C MET A 212 6.49 -8.04 -17.85
N ILE A 213 7.75 -8.31 -17.48
CA ILE A 213 8.93 -7.89 -18.25
C ILE A 213 8.91 -8.50 -19.67
N ARG A 214 8.49 -9.77 -19.82
CA ARG A 214 8.38 -10.43 -21.13
C ARG A 214 7.32 -9.79 -22.03
N GLU A 215 6.20 -9.36 -21.46
CA GLU A 215 5.13 -8.64 -22.15
C GLU A 215 5.48 -7.17 -22.40
N GLY A 216 6.73 -6.74 -22.12
CA GLY A 216 7.18 -5.37 -22.32
C GLY A 216 6.65 -4.38 -21.26
N VAL A 217 6.19 -4.88 -20.11
CA VAL A 217 5.66 -4.06 -19.01
C VAL A 217 6.71 -3.93 -17.91
N SER A 218 7.28 -2.73 -17.77
CA SER A 218 8.19 -2.41 -16.67
C SER A 218 7.38 -1.98 -15.43
N PRO A 219 7.56 -2.65 -14.27
CA PRO A 219 6.84 -2.28 -13.05
C PRO A 219 7.30 -0.93 -12.53
N VAL A 220 6.35 -0.13 -12.03
CA VAL A 220 6.64 1.16 -11.40
C VAL A 220 7.34 0.93 -10.07
N THR A 221 8.54 1.50 -9.92
CA THR A 221 9.29 1.43 -8.66
C THR A 221 9.16 2.72 -7.88
N THR A 222 8.69 2.65 -6.64
CA THR A 222 8.61 3.82 -5.76
C THR A 222 9.99 4.12 -5.17
N VAL A 223 10.45 5.37 -5.30
CA VAL A 223 11.72 5.87 -4.75
C VAL A 223 11.47 7.12 -3.91
N PRO A 224 12.26 7.37 -2.84
CA PRO A 224 12.07 8.53 -1.98
C PRO A 224 12.39 9.86 -2.68
N THR A 225 13.47 9.89 -3.46
CA THR A 225 13.99 11.05 -4.19
C THR A 225 14.44 10.64 -5.58
N THR A 226 14.63 11.60 -6.49
CA THR A 226 15.05 11.32 -7.88
C THR A 226 16.43 10.64 -7.90
N PRO A 227 16.54 9.40 -8.41
CA PRO A 227 17.81 8.70 -8.45
C PRO A 227 18.77 9.35 -9.47
N THR A 228 20.06 9.33 -9.17
CA THR A 228 21.12 9.75 -10.10
C THR A 228 21.66 8.60 -10.95
N THR A 229 21.29 7.37 -10.61
CA THR A 229 21.68 6.14 -11.30
C THR A 229 20.43 5.33 -11.66
N TYR A 230 20.58 4.43 -12.62
CA TYR A 230 19.50 3.55 -13.06
C TYR A 230 19.02 2.64 -11.91
N VAL A 231 17.72 2.66 -11.65
CA VAL A 231 17.02 1.78 -10.69
C VAL A 231 16.00 0.89 -11.41
N ALA A 232 15.19 1.50 -12.27
CA ALA A 232 14.16 0.88 -13.10
C ALA A 232 13.78 1.81 -14.27
N ASP A 233 13.16 1.30 -15.32
CA ASP A 233 12.72 2.14 -16.45
C ASP A 233 11.74 3.24 -16.03
N ILE A 234 10.80 2.92 -15.13
CA ILE A 234 9.79 3.84 -14.62
C ILE A 234 9.85 3.86 -13.10
N VAL A 235 9.97 5.06 -12.54
CA VAL A 235 9.95 5.29 -11.09
C VAL A 235 8.83 6.25 -10.71
N PHE A 236 8.25 6.05 -9.53
CA PHE A 236 7.42 7.06 -8.86
C PHE A 236 8.25 7.70 -7.76
N VAL A 237 8.51 8.99 -7.87
CA VAL A 237 9.35 9.73 -6.93
C VAL A 237 8.47 10.41 -5.88
N ASN A 238 8.64 10.02 -4.62
CA ASN A 238 7.73 10.40 -3.54
C ASN A 238 7.82 11.86 -3.11
N ASP A 239 8.97 12.51 -3.22
CA ASP A 239 9.16 13.91 -2.84
C ASP A 239 8.43 14.87 -3.79
N ILE A 240 8.54 14.65 -5.10
CA ILE A 240 7.95 15.47 -6.16
C ILE A 240 6.60 14.93 -6.65
N LYS A 241 6.18 13.75 -6.18
CA LYS A 241 4.91 13.08 -6.57
C LYS A 241 4.75 12.88 -8.08
N GLN A 242 5.85 12.55 -8.76
CA GLN A 242 5.87 12.41 -10.22
C GLN A 242 6.32 11.02 -10.64
N MET A 243 5.76 10.55 -11.75
CA MET A 243 6.30 9.42 -12.49
C MET A 243 7.41 9.92 -13.40
N MET A 244 8.57 9.26 -13.38
CA MET A 244 9.71 9.60 -14.23
C MET A 244 10.17 8.36 -14.99
N SER A 245 10.65 8.58 -16.21
CA SER A 245 11.24 7.54 -17.07
C SER A 245 12.75 7.73 -17.17
N TRP A 246 13.48 6.62 -17.26
CA TRP A 246 14.91 6.65 -17.56
C TRP A 246 15.15 6.93 -19.05
N ASP A 247 15.91 7.98 -19.37
CA ASP A 247 16.23 8.38 -20.75
C ASP A 247 17.53 7.74 -21.30
N GLY A 248 18.20 6.90 -20.50
CA GLY A 248 19.53 6.36 -20.79
C GLY A 248 20.64 6.96 -19.91
N THR A 249 20.44 8.17 -19.40
CA THR A 249 21.43 8.92 -18.59
C THR A 249 20.88 9.41 -17.26
N LYS A 250 19.59 9.79 -17.20
CA LYS A 250 18.93 10.32 -16.01
C LYS A 250 17.44 10.02 -16.05
N TYR A 251 16.77 10.28 -14.92
CA TYR A 251 15.32 10.29 -14.87
C TYR A 251 14.77 11.61 -15.38
N THR A 252 13.84 11.54 -16.33
CA THR A 252 13.16 12.70 -16.92
C THR A 252 11.65 12.57 -16.74
N PHE A 253 11.00 13.73 -16.73
CA PHE A 253 9.56 13.87 -16.87
C PHE A 253 9.33 14.90 -17.96
N GLU A 254 8.62 14.49 -19.02
CA GLU A 254 8.24 15.39 -20.10
C GLU A 254 6.77 15.74 -19.95
N LEU A 255 6.49 17.04 -20.01
CA LEU A 255 5.13 17.55 -20.14
C LEU A 255 4.74 17.45 -21.62
N PRO A 256 3.68 16.71 -21.98
CA PRO A 256 3.20 16.70 -23.36
C PRO A 256 2.86 18.11 -23.84
N ASP A 257 3.04 18.37 -25.13
CA ASP A 257 2.67 19.65 -25.73
C ASP A 257 1.20 19.99 -25.44
N GLY A 258 0.96 21.25 -25.07
CA GLY A 258 -0.37 21.72 -24.68
C GLY A 258 -0.89 21.20 -23.34
N SER A 259 -0.11 20.42 -22.59
CA SER A 259 -0.54 19.91 -21.28
C SER A 259 -0.65 21.02 -20.23
N VAL A 260 0.03 22.16 -20.38
CA VAL A 260 -0.15 23.33 -19.51
C VAL A 260 -1.21 24.24 -20.13
N THR A 261 -2.46 24.11 -19.66
CA THR A 261 -3.60 24.92 -20.09
C THR A 261 -3.89 26.04 -19.08
N ALA A 262 -4.66 27.05 -19.49
CA ALA A 262 -5.05 28.15 -18.59
C ALA A 262 -5.71 27.65 -17.29
N THR A 263 -6.48 26.56 -17.34
CA THR A 263 -7.12 25.96 -16.14
C THR A 263 -6.14 25.34 -15.15
N LYS A 264 -4.92 25.03 -15.58
CA LYS A 264 -3.85 24.48 -14.73
C LYS A 264 -2.96 25.56 -14.12
N ILE A 265 -3.13 26.82 -14.54
CA ILE A 265 -2.43 27.98 -14.00
C ILE A 265 -3.43 28.75 -13.15
N ALA A 266 -3.24 28.78 -11.84
CA ALA A 266 -4.10 29.58 -10.98
C ALA A 266 -3.90 31.09 -11.24
N ALA A 267 -4.94 31.88 -11.00
CA ALA A 267 -4.90 33.32 -11.22
C ALA A 267 -3.82 33.97 -10.36
N GLY A 268 -3.04 34.87 -10.97
CA GLY A 268 -1.98 35.63 -10.30
C GLY A 268 -0.67 34.88 -10.06
N VAL A 269 -0.56 33.60 -10.42
CA VAL A 269 0.68 32.82 -10.19
C VAL A 269 1.82 33.25 -11.12
N ILE A 270 1.50 33.77 -12.31
CA ILE A 270 2.49 34.30 -13.25
C ILE A 270 2.65 35.81 -13.02
N GLY A 271 3.60 36.16 -12.15
CA GLY A 271 4.10 37.52 -11.93
C GLY A 271 5.23 37.97 -12.87
N ALA A 272 5.73 39.19 -12.68
CA ALA A 272 6.78 39.78 -13.51
C ALA A 272 8.12 39.01 -13.43
N GLU A 273 8.43 38.43 -12.27
CA GLU A 273 9.59 37.60 -12.00
C GLU A 273 9.60 36.30 -12.83
N HIS A 274 8.43 35.85 -13.31
CA HIS A 274 8.30 34.68 -14.17
C HIS A 274 8.47 35.01 -15.66
N LEU A 275 8.51 36.31 -16.01
CA LEU A 275 8.62 36.78 -17.38
C LEU A 275 10.01 37.37 -17.60
N LEU A 276 10.83 36.64 -18.37
CA LEU A 276 12.12 37.17 -18.83
C LEU A 276 11.92 38.40 -19.73
N ALA A 277 12.92 39.28 -19.77
CA ALA A 277 12.92 40.42 -20.68
C ALA A 277 12.76 39.94 -22.13
N GLY A 278 11.77 40.49 -22.84
CA GLY A 278 11.42 40.06 -24.19
C GLY A 278 10.63 38.74 -24.28
N ALA A 279 10.19 38.15 -23.16
CA ALA A 279 9.36 36.95 -23.17
C ALA A 279 8.00 37.20 -23.84
N VAL A 280 7.41 38.39 -23.64
CA VAL A 280 6.17 38.84 -24.28
C VAL A 280 6.54 39.90 -25.31
N THR A 281 6.62 39.51 -26.59
CA THR A 281 6.88 40.42 -27.72
C THR A 281 5.57 40.80 -28.41
N ALA A 282 5.60 41.81 -29.27
CA ALA A 282 4.44 42.22 -30.07
C ALA A 282 3.84 41.05 -30.88
N GLU A 283 4.68 40.17 -31.42
CA GLU A 283 4.25 38.99 -32.19
C GLU A 283 3.49 37.95 -31.35
N LYS A 284 3.69 37.95 -30.03
CA LYS A 284 3.01 37.04 -29.09
C LYS A 284 1.70 37.61 -28.54
N LEU A 285 1.40 38.88 -28.82
CA LEU A 285 0.17 39.53 -28.40
C LEU A 285 -0.83 39.48 -29.55
N ALA A 286 -1.96 38.82 -29.33
CA ALA A 286 -3.07 38.86 -30.27
C ALA A 286 -3.59 40.30 -30.42
N ALA A 287 -4.12 40.64 -31.60
CA ALA A 287 -4.76 41.92 -31.82
C ALA A 287 -5.90 42.14 -30.80
N GLY A 288 -5.87 43.25 -30.08
CA GLY A 288 -6.83 43.57 -29.02
C GLY A 288 -6.59 42.88 -27.67
N ALA A 289 -5.47 42.14 -27.50
CA ALA A 289 -5.16 41.48 -26.23
C ALA A 289 -4.94 42.46 -25.06
N ILE A 290 -4.48 43.67 -25.35
CA ILE A 290 -4.33 44.75 -24.37
C ILE A 290 -5.34 45.85 -24.72
N THR A 291 -6.25 46.14 -23.81
CA THR A 291 -7.24 47.22 -23.95
C THR A 291 -6.78 48.48 -23.22
N ALA A 292 -7.29 49.64 -23.61
CA ALA A 292 -6.94 50.92 -22.97
C ALA A 292 -7.27 50.93 -21.46
N GLU A 293 -8.33 50.24 -21.04
CA GLU A 293 -8.70 50.06 -19.63
C GLU A 293 -7.63 49.36 -18.79
N SER A 294 -6.74 48.60 -19.44
CA SER A 294 -5.71 47.78 -18.80
C SER A 294 -4.34 48.47 -18.74
N ILE A 295 -4.23 49.70 -19.26
CA ILE A 295 -2.95 50.43 -19.35
C ILE A 295 -3.03 51.72 -18.52
N ASN A 296 -2.15 51.86 -17.55
CA ASN A 296 -1.81 53.16 -16.98
C ASN A 296 -0.60 53.73 -17.73
N VAL A 297 -0.73 54.95 -18.27
CA VAL A 297 0.30 55.58 -19.11
C VAL A 297 0.78 56.88 -18.49
N ASP A 298 2.03 56.92 -18.02
CA ASP A 298 2.66 58.16 -17.54
C ASP A 298 3.10 59.06 -18.70
N LYS A 299 3.59 58.46 -19.80
CA LYS A 299 4.03 59.17 -21.00
C LYS A 299 3.74 58.34 -22.24
N LEU A 300 2.95 58.90 -23.15
CA LEU A 300 2.71 58.32 -24.47
C LEU A 300 3.64 58.94 -25.50
N SER A 301 4.52 58.13 -26.11
CA SER A 301 5.33 58.52 -27.27
C SER A 301 4.86 57.71 -28.47
N ALA A 302 4.04 58.31 -29.31
CA ALA A 302 3.46 57.65 -30.48
C ALA A 302 3.70 58.50 -31.73
N LEU A 303 3.92 57.84 -32.87
CA LEU A 303 4.05 58.52 -34.16
C LEU A 303 2.74 59.19 -34.58
N SER A 304 1.61 58.55 -34.26
CA SER A 304 0.25 59.06 -34.49
C SER A 304 -0.70 58.47 -33.45
N THR A 305 -1.73 59.23 -33.07
CA THR A 305 -2.77 58.80 -32.11
C THR A 305 -4.14 59.32 -32.53
N ASN A 306 -5.18 58.55 -32.24
CA ASN A 306 -6.56 59.02 -32.27
C ASN A 306 -7.08 58.99 -30.83
N LEU A 307 -7.10 60.15 -30.17
CA LEU A 307 -7.41 60.27 -28.74
C LEU A 307 -8.91 60.39 -28.44
N GLY A 308 -9.77 60.48 -29.46
CA GLY A 308 -11.18 60.80 -29.25
C GLY A 308 -11.35 62.11 -28.49
N ASP A 309 -12.11 62.07 -27.38
CA ASP A 309 -12.28 63.21 -26.48
C ASP A 309 -11.07 63.37 -25.54
N ILE A 310 -10.49 64.57 -25.52
CA ILE A 310 -9.34 64.89 -24.67
C ILE A 310 -9.86 65.56 -23.38
N THR A 311 -9.82 64.82 -22.27
CA THR A 311 -10.02 65.38 -20.92
C THR A 311 -8.66 65.49 -20.24
N GLY A 312 -8.00 66.64 -20.37
CA GLY A 312 -6.63 66.86 -19.90
C GLY A 312 -6.41 68.24 -19.30
N GLY A 313 -5.25 68.44 -18.68
CA GLY A 313 -4.86 69.74 -18.12
C GLY A 313 -4.47 70.74 -19.20
N SER A 314 -3.32 70.52 -19.85
CA SER A 314 -2.84 71.38 -20.93
C SER A 314 -2.69 70.60 -22.24
N LEU A 315 -2.94 71.29 -23.35
CA LEU A 315 -2.66 70.80 -24.70
C LEU A 315 -1.63 71.74 -25.32
N ASN A 316 -0.49 71.22 -25.77
CA ASN A 316 0.51 72.01 -26.45
C ASN A 316 0.94 71.33 -27.74
N ILE A 317 0.60 71.94 -28.88
CA ILE A 317 0.99 71.49 -30.21
C ILE A 317 2.10 72.42 -30.71
N ASN A 318 3.35 71.99 -30.57
CA ASN A 318 4.55 72.68 -31.07
C ASN A 318 4.66 74.16 -30.65
N ASN A 319 4.16 74.52 -29.47
CA ASN A 319 4.05 75.89 -28.95
C ASN A 319 3.21 76.83 -29.84
N ARG A 320 2.33 76.28 -30.69
CA ARG A 320 1.45 77.04 -31.59
C ARG A 320 0.03 77.08 -31.11
N PHE A 321 -0.52 75.89 -30.88
CA PHE A 321 -1.84 75.73 -30.30
C PHE A 321 -1.64 75.30 -28.86
N ILE A 322 -1.86 76.22 -27.94
CA ILE A 322 -1.67 75.99 -26.52
C ILE A 322 -3.00 76.20 -25.83
N VAL A 323 -3.48 75.17 -25.15
CA VAL A 323 -4.52 75.29 -24.12
C VAL A 323 -3.82 75.07 -22.80
N ARG A 324 -3.86 76.07 -21.92
CA ARG A 324 -3.30 75.97 -20.57
C ARG A 324 -4.35 75.45 -19.59
N SER A 325 -3.88 74.91 -18.48
CA SER A 325 -4.74 74.44 -17.39
C SER A 325 -5.53 75.56 -16.70
N ASP A 326 -5.13 76.81 -16.91
CA ASP A 326 -5.86 77.99 -16.42
C ASP A 326 -7.04 78.40 -17.34
N GLY A 327 -7.25 77.71 -18.46
CA GLY A 327 -8.31 78.01 -19.43
C GLY A 327 -7.87 78.90 -20.60
N THR A 328 -6.65 79.45 -20.56
CA THR A 328 -6.13 80.29 -21.66
C THR A 328 -5.90 79.44 -22.91
N ALA A 329 -6.46 79.86 -24.04
CA ALA A 329 -6.23 79.26 -25.34
C ALA A 329 -5.46 80.23 -26.25
N GLU A 330 -4.38 79.75 -26.85
CA GLU A 330 -3.50 80.56 -27.68
C GLU A 330 -3.22 79.89 -29.01
N MET A 331 -3.31 80.69 -30.07
CA MET A 331 -2.89 80.33 -31.42
C MET A 331 -1.80 81.29 -31.85
N ARG A 332 -0.54 80.88 -31.72
CA ARG A 332 0.64 81.73 -31.94
C ARG A 332 1.40 81.37 -33.21
N SER A 333 2.09 82.35 -33.79
CA SER A 333 3.05 82.14 -34.87
C SER A 333 4.35 81.46 -34.38
N SER A 334 5.13 80.88 -35.29
CA SER A 334 6.45 80.29 -35.03
C SER A 334 7.48 81.29 -34.54
N THR A 335 7.35 82.49 -35.08
CA THR A 335 8.50 83.37 -35.32
C THR A 335 8.33 84.72 -34.64
N GLN A 336 7.12 85.07 -34.21
CA GLN A 336 6.76 86.41 -33.72
C GLN A 336 5.60 86.33 -32.72
N ASN A 337 5.36 87.43 -31.99
CA ASN A 337 4.21 87.63 -31.09
C ASN A 337 2.88 87.86 -31.83
N ILE A 338 2.70 87.21 -32.99
CA ILE A 338 1.44 87.20 -33.74
C ILE A 338 0.57 86.11 -33.16
N GLY A 339 -0.70 86.39 -32.94
CA GLY A 339 -1.65 85.32 -32.64
C GLY A 339 -2.98 85.77 -32.10
N LEU A 340 -3.79 84.77 -31.82
CA LEU A 340 -5.04 84.88 -31.09
C LEU A 340 -4.81 84.37 -29.67
N VAL A 341 -5.26 85.14 -28.68
CA VAL A 341 -5.29 84.77 -27.27
C VAL A 341 -6.74 84.88 -26.81
N ILE A 342 -7.24 83.80 -26.23
CA ILE A 342 -8.53 83.76 -25.54
C ILE A 342 -8.20 83.50 -24.08
N ASP A 343 -8.58 84.42 -23.21
CA ASP A 343 -8.50 84.29 -21.77
C ASP A 343 -9.91 84.43 -21.15
N ASN A 344 -9.99 84.46 -19.82
CA ASN A 344 -11.27 84.53 -19.11
C ASN A 344 -12.02 85.85 -19.32
N ASP A 345 -11.33 86.91 -19.74
CA ASP A 345 -11.87 88.26 -19.79
C ASP A 345 -12.08 88.75 -21.23
N ARG A 346 -11.30 88.23 -22.18
CA ARG A 346 -11.27 88.71 -23.56
C ARG A 346 -10.77 87.71 -24.60
N VAL A 347 -11.10 88.04 -25.85
CA VAL A 347 -10.51 87.50 -27.08
C VAL A 347 -9.69 88.60 -27.73
N ALA A 348 -8.37 88.41 -27.83
CA ALA A 348 -7.43 89.38 -28.36
C ALA A 348 -6.67 88.83 -29.57
N VAL A 349 -6.48 89.67 -30.60
CA VAL A 349 -5.68 89.37 -31.79
C VAL A 349 -4.53 90.36 -31.89
N TYR A 350 -3.31 89.84 -32.05
CA TYR A 350 -2.07 90.62 -32.12
C TYR A 350 -1.41 90.54 -33.51
N ASP A 351 -0.80 91.63 -33.96
CA ASP A 351 0.00 91.69 -35.18
C ASP A 351 1.46 91.22 -34.99
N ASP A 352 2.28 91.37 -36.02
CA ASP A 352 3.69 90.98 -36.07
C ASP A 352 4.59 91.78 -35.14
N ALA A 353 4.18 92.99 -34.80
CA ALA A 353 4.80 93.81 -33.77
C ALA A 353 4.27 93.51 -32.35
N GLY A 354 3.36 92.54 -32.20
CA GLY A 354 2.70 92.22 -30.93
C GLY A 354 1.69 93.27 -30.48
N ARG A 355 1.20 94.12 -31.38
CA ARG A 355 0.21 95.15 -31.08
C ARG A 355 -1.19 94.58 -31.20
N LEU A 356 -2.05 94.92 -30.23
CA LEU A 356 -3.46 94.55 -30.24
C LEU A 356 -4.17 95.18 -31.44
N ARG A 357 -4.86 94.36 -32.23
CA ARG A 357 -5.60 94.79 -33.43
C ARG A 357 -7.09 94.63 -33.29
N VAL A 358 -7.51 93.61 -32.57
CA VAL A 358 -8.91 93.30 -32.30
C VAL A 358 -9.00 92.83 -30.86
N GLU A 359 -9.96 93.37 -30.12
CA GLU A 359 -10.33 92.90 -28.80
C GLU A 359 -11.85 92.78 -28.71
N ILE A 360 -12.33 91.68 -28.15
CA ILE A 360 -13.74 91.42 -27.85
C ILE A 360 -13.79 90.86 -26.43
N GLY A 361 -14.43 91.55 -25.49
CA GLY A 361 -14.38 91.18 -24.08
C GLY A 361 -14.72 92.36 -23.17
N LEU A 362 -14.41 92.25 -21.87
CA LEU A 362 -14.76 93.26 -20.87
C LEU A 362 -14.17 94.63 -21.25
N LEU A 363 -15.00 95.46 -21.89
CA LEU A 363 -14.72 96.85 -22.16
C LEU A 363 -14.75 97.55 -20.80
N SER A 364 -13.61 97.64 -20.13
CA SER A 364 -13.38 98.73 -19.19
C SER A 364 -13.52 100.03 -19.98
N TYR A 365 -14.76 100.51 -20.11
CA TYR A 365 -15.07 101.82 -20.62
C TYR A 365 -14.66 102.81 -19.53
N ASP A 366 -13.40 103.24 -19.57
CA ASP A 366 -12.99 104.45 -18.87
C ASP A 366 -13.69 105.61 -19.59
N ILE A 367 -14.91 105.91 -19.16
CA ILE A 367 -15.59 107.14 -19.56
C ILE A 367 -14.74 108.25 -18.95
N GLY A 368 -13.99 108.94 -19.81
CA GLY A 368 -13.31 110.16 -19.42
C GLY A 368 -14.29 111.10 -18.72
N GLY A 369 -14.15 111.21 -17.40
CA GLY A 369 -14.65 112.33 -16.63
C GLY A 369 -13.82 113.56 -16.98
N SER A 370 -14.28 114.28 -18.01
CA SER A 370 -13.79 115.60 -18.38
C SER A 370 -14.00 116.61 -17.23
N SER A 371 -12.90 117.29 -16.87
CA SER A 371 -12.78 118.71 -16.47
C SER A 371 -13.71 119.30 -15.39
N GLY A 372 -13.10 119.84 -14.33
CA GLY A 372 -13.67 120.94 -13.55
C GLY A 372 -12.77 121.40 -12.40
N GLY A 373 -12.15 122.58 -12.54
CA GLY A 373 -11.50 123.33 -11.44
C GLY A 373 -10.03 123.63 -11.66
#